data_AF-A0A7S2LMK5-F1
#
_entry.id   AF-A0A7S2LMK5-F1
#
_cell.length_a   1.000
_cell.length_b   1.000
_cell.length_c   1.000
_cell.angle_alpha   90.00
_cell.angle_beta   90.00
_cell.angle_gamma   90.00
#
_symmetry.space_group_name_H-M   'P 1'
#
loop_
_entity.id
_entity.type
_entity.pdbx_description
1 polymer ?
#
loop_
_entity_poly.entity_id
_entity_poly.type
_entity_poly.pdbx_seq_one_letter_code
_entity_poly.pdbx_strand_id
1 'polypeptide(L)'
;QGFTESGLNIAMGQGIAGLTEEVDPFLLNFLIILFISFFSQIFSAIGTATTTLPTLYSAALNACHNPLAFVVPATIACSFAFMLPTATPSNVVVLAKSQDLSRPLRIRDYFWSGLPLNLMVIVAASILTFFLQSSVFDANSGFPKWACDCVSCIWVPVPGYAARGGPWVHSQACMVNDEVTNCTLWNKTVIADAGF
;
A
#
# COMPACT_ATOMS: atom_id res chain seq x y z
N GLN A 1 -15.17 11.15 -0.47
CA GLN A 1 -15.99 11.86 -1.48
C GLN A 1 -15.12 12.79 -2.33
N GLY A 2 -14.33 13.72 -1.76
CA GLY A 2 -13.46 14.61 -2.58
C GLY A 2 -12.41 13.91 -3.49
N PHE A 3 -11.86 12.76 -3.11
CA PHE A 3 -10.95 11.98 -3.97
C PHE A 3 -11.67 11.26 -5.13
N THR A 4 -12.92 10.87 -4.91
CA THR A 4 -13.78 10.21 -5.90
C THR A 4 -14.36 11.23 -6.89
N GLU A 5 -14.74 12.41 -6.41
CA GLU A 5 -15.28 13.51 -7.21
C GLU A 5 -14.23 14.21 -8.07
N SER A 6 -12.96 14.26 -7.63
CA SER A 6 -11.85 14.85 -8.40
C SER A 6 -11.25 13.93 -9.46
N GLY A 7 -11.66 12.64 -9.50
CA GLY A 7 -11.06 11.64 -10.40
C GLY A 7 -9.61 11.28 -10.09
N LEU A 8 -9.04 11.82 -9.00
CA LEU A 8 -7.65 11.58 -8.61
C LEU A 8 -7.40 10.11 -8.23
N ASN A 9 -8.41 9.46 -7.66
CA ASN A 9 -8.39 8.02 -7.37
C ASN A 9 -8.22 7.16 -8.64
N ILE A 10 -8.77 7.59 -9.78
CA ILE A 10 -8.62 6.90 -11.07
C ILE A 10 -7.22 7.11 -11.63
N ALA A 11 -6.73 8.36 -11.61
CA ALA A 11 -5.37 8.68 -12.06
C ALA A 11 -4.28 7.97 -11.23
N MET A 12 -4.47 7.90 -9.90
CA MET A 12 -3.60 7.14 -9.00
C MET A 12 -3.69 5.63 -9.27
N GLY A 13 -4.89 5.09 -9.49
CA GLY A 13 -5.10 3.69 -9.84
C GLY A 13 -4.38 3.29 -11.14
N GLN A 14 -4.44 4.13 -12.18
CA GLN A 14 -3.71 3.92 -13.43
C GLN A 14 -2.19 3.95 -13.23
N GLY A 15 -1.69 4.86 -12.38
CA GLY A 15 -0.27 4.91 -12.03
C GLY A 15 0.21 3.65 -11.31
N ILE A 16 -0.58 3.13 -10.36
CA ILE A 16 -0.27 1.88 -9.66
C ILE A 16 -0.34 0.69 -10.61
N ALA A 17 -1.36 0.60 -11.48
CA ALA A 17 -1.50 -0.48 -12.46
C ALA A 17 -0.32 -0.54 -13.46
N GLY A 18 0.17 0.62 -13.92
CA GLY A 18 1.36 0.67 -14.76
C GLY A 18 2.63 0.20 -14.04
N LEU A 19 2.78 0.54 -12.76
CA LEU A 19 3.92 0.14 -11.95
C LEU A 19 3.88 -1.36 -11.56
N THR A 20 2.71 -1.94 -11.33
CA THR A 20 2.58 -3.36 -10.99
C THR A 20 2.82 -4.30 -12.17
N GLU A 21 2.68 -3.82 -13.41
CA GLU A 21 2.93 -4.64 -14.61
C GLU A 21 4.40 -4.75 -14.99
N GLU A 22 5.19 -3.71 -14.70
CA GLU A 22 6.61 -3.64 -15.10
C GLU A 22 7.60 -3.95 -13.95
N VAL A 23 7.17 -3.80 -12.70
CA VAL A 23 8.06 -3.88 -11.52
C VAL A 23 7.85 -5.17 -10.74
N ASP A 24 8.95 -5.79 -10.29
CA ASP A 24 8.93 -6.95 -9.38
C ASP A 24 8.11 -6.62 -8.11
N PRO A 25 7.15 -7.48 -7.70
CA PRO A 25 6.37 -7.29 -6.47
C PRO A 25 7.20 -6.96 -5.22
N PHE A 26 8.40 -7.53 -5.09
CA PHE A 26 9.29 -7.24 -3.96
C PHE A 26 9.83 -5.81 -4.03
N LEU A 27 10.24 -5.36 -5.22
CA LEU A 27 10.76 -4.01 -5.44
C LEU A 27 9.66 -2.96 -5.25
N LEU A 28 8.44 -3.24 -5.73
CA LEU A 28 7.29 -2.37 -5.52
C LEU A 28 6.98 -2.18 -4.03
N ASN A 29 6.95 -3.26 -3.26
CA ASN A 29 6.78 -3.24 -1.80
C ASN A 29 7.87 -2.39 -1.11
N PHE A 30 9.13 -2.59 -1.47
CA PHE A 30 10.25 -1.83 -0.94
C PHE A 30 10.11 -0.32 -1.23
N LEU A 31 9.74 0.06 -2.45
CA LEU A 31 9.54 1.46 -2.84
C LEU A 31 8.41 2.12 -2.07
N ILE A 32 7.29 1.42 -1.85
CA ILE A 32 6.16 1.91 -1.06
C ILE A 32 6.60 2.19 0.38
N ILE A 33 7.29 1.23 1.01
CA ILE A 33 7.78 1.38 2.39
C ILE A 33 8.75 2.55 2.49
N LEU A 34 9.67 2.68 1.53
CA LEU A 34 10.65 3.76 1.50
C LEU A 34 9.98 5.13 1.34
N PHE A 35 9.02 5.25 0.42
CA PHE A 35 8.29 6.48 0.18
C PHE A 35 7.50 6.92 1.42
N ILE A 36 6.73 5.99 2.02
CA ILE A 36 5.91 6.28 3.18
C ILE A 36 6.77 6.58 4.41
N SER A 37 7.85 5.83 4.63
CA SER A 37 8.78 6.07 5.74
C SER A 37 9.42 7.47 5.63
N PHE A 38 9.73 7.95 4.43
CA PHE A 38 10.24 9.30 4.25
C PHE A 38 9.15 10.34 4.50
N PHE A 39 7.94 10.12 3.98
CA PHE A 39 6.80 11.02 4.19
C PHE A 39 6.41 11.13 5.66
N SER A 40 6.45 10.02 6.40
CA SER A 40 6.15 9.96 7.84
C SER A 40 7.25 10.56 8.73
N GLN A 41 8.36 11.04 8.15
CA GLN A 41 9.32 11.86 8.89
C GLN A 41 8.95 13.34 8.89
N ILE A 42 8.24 13.78 7.86
CA ILE A 42 7.79 15.18 7.71
C ILE A 42 6.42 15.33 8.36
N PHE A 43 5.54 14.36 8.12
CA PHE A 43 4.20 14.27 8.69
C PHE A 43 4.19 13.36 9.91
N SER A 44 3.23 13.53 10.82
CA SER A 44 3.09 12.62 11.96
C SER A 44 2.69 11.22 11.48
N ALA A 45 3.17 10.17 12.14
CA ALA A 45 2.83 8.78 11.80
C ALA A 45 1.32 8.54 11.63
N ILE A 46 0.52 9.13 12.53
CA ILE A 46 -0.95 9.04 12.48
C ILE A 46 -1.51 9.85 11.31
N GLY A 47 -0.99 11.06 11.06
CA GLY A 47 -1.42 11.90 9.93
C GLY A 47 -1.10 11.27 8.57
N THR A 48 0.06 10.64 8.44
CA THR A 48 0.41 9.85 7.26
C THR A 48 -0.50 8.63 7.14
N ALA A 49 -0.73 7.86 8.20
CA ALA A 49 -1.63 6.71 8.14
C ALA A 49 -3.06 7.08 7.69
N THR A 50 -3.66 8.12 8.27
CA THR A 50 -5.04 8.50 7.95
C THR A 50 -5.22 9.06 6.55
N THR A 51 -4.16 9.61 5.95
CA THR A 51 -4.19 10.17 4.60
C THR A 51 -3.78 9.16 3.52
N THR A 52 -2.72 8.40 3.75
CA THR A 52 -2.17 7.48 2.73
C THR A 52 -2.92 6.15 2.66
N LEU A 53 -3.40 5.60 3.77
CA LEU A 53 -4.11 4.31 3.74
C LEU A 53 -5.39 4.32 2.88
N PRO A 54 -6.31 5.30 3.00
CA PRO A 54 -7.51 5.33 2.15
C PRO A 54 -7.19 5.61 0.67
N THR A 55 -6.12 6.36 0.38
CA THR A 55 -5.71 6.62 -1.01
C THR A 55 -5.13 5.37 -1.66
N LEU A 56 -4.23 4.65 -0.97
CA LEU A 56 -3.71 3.36 -1.42
C LEU A 56 -4.80 2.31 -1.55
N TYR A 57 -5.75 2.26 -0.60
CA TYR A 57 -6.88 1.34 -0.64
C TYR A 57 -7.77 1.59 -1.87
N SER A 58 -8.22 2.83 -2.07
CA SER A 58 -9.08 3.18 -3.23
C SER A 58 -8.36 3.01 -4.57
N ALA A 59 -7.07 3.34 -4.64
CA ALA A 59 -6.29 3.15 -5.84
C ALA A 59 -6.08 1.66 -6.16
N ALA A 60 -5.86 0.80 -5.16
CA ALA A 60 -5.77 -0.64 -5.36
C ALA A 60 -7.11 -1.26 -5.81
N LEU A 61 -8.24 -0.79 -5.25
CA LEU A 61 -9.57 -1.20 -5.72
C LEU A 61 -9.78 -0.83 -7.19
N ASN A 62 -9.47 0.40 -7.58
CA ASN A 62 -9.59 0.85 -8.97
C ASN A 62 -8.63 0.11 -9.91
N ALA A 63 -7.44 -0.23 -9.43
CA ALA A 63 -6.44 -0.94 -10.21
C ALA A 63 -6.72 -2.45 -10.34
N CYS A 64 -7.81 -2.96 -9.74
CA CYS A 64 -8.03 -4.40 -9.62
C CYS A 64 -6.76 -5.05 -9.03
N HIS A 65 -6.30 -4.57 -7.88
CA HIS A 65 -5.18 -5.15 -7.16
C HIS A 65 -5.55 -5.42 -5.70
N ASN A 66 -4.94 -6.44 -5.09
CA ASN A 66 -5.33 -6.84 -3.74
C ASN A 66 -4.95 -5.70 -2.80
N PRO A 67 -5.90 -5.00 -2.16
CA PRO A 67 -5.59 -3.81 -1.38
C PRO A 67 -4.65 -4.11 -0.22
N LEU A 68 -4.67 -5.33 0.32
CA LEU A 68 -3.78 -5.76 1.39
C LEU A 68 -2.30 -5.71 0.98
N ALA A 69 -1.98 -5.95 -0.29
CA ALA A 69 -0.61 -5.89 -0.80
C ALA A 69 0.00 -4.47 -0.70
N PHE A 70 -0.82 -3.44 -0.61
CA PHE A 70 -0.40 -2.04 -0.52
C PHE A 70 -0.58 -1.47 0.88
N VAL A 71 -1.71 -1.78 1.52
CA VAL A 71 -2.12 -1.23 2.82
C VAL A 71 -1.29 -1.82 3.97
N VAL A 72 -0.94 -3.11 3.93
CA VAL A 72 -0.13 -3.76 4.96
C VAL A 72 1.30 -3.20 5.03
N PRO A 73 2.06 -3.10 3.93
CA PRO A 73 3.38 -2.48 4.00
C PRO A 73 3.32 -1.00 4.33
N ALA A 74 2.30 -0.27 3.84
CA ALA A 74 2.10 1.13 4.17
C ALA A 74 1.87 1.38 5.67
N THR A 75 1.01 0.58 6.32
CA THR A 75 0.73 0.69 7.77
C THR A 75 1.98 0.44 8.60
N ILE A 76 2.75 -0.59 8.24
CA ILE A 76 4.01 -0.91 8.93
C ILE A 76 5.02 0.22 8.74
N ALA A 77 5.16 0.76 7.52
CA ALA A 77 6.08 1.87 7.23
C ALA A 77 5.74 3.15 8.02
N CYS A 78 4.46 3.47 8.22
CA CYS A 78 4.03 4.63 9.01
C CYS A 78 4.54 4.62 10.46
N SER A 79 4.88 3.44 11.01
CA SER A 79 5.36 3.31 12.40
C SER A 79 6.85 3.65 12.55
N PHE A 80 7.59 3.82 11.46
CA PHE A 80 9.05 3.96 11.48
C PHE A 80 9.49 5.38 11.12
N ALA A 81 9.58 6.23 12.14
CA ALA A 81 9.99 7.63 12.00
C ALA A 81 11.15 7.99 12.94
N PHE A 82 12.38 7.67 12.51
CA PHE A 82 13.59 7.77 13.36
C PHE A 82 14.56 8.91 13.00
N MET A 83 14.44 9.51 11.81
CA MET A 83 15.44 10.47 11.29
C MET A 83 15.21 11.92 11.69
N LEU A 84 13.98 12.34 11.98
CA LEU A 84 13.67 13.70 12.42
C LEU A 84 13.14 13.72 13.86
N PRO A 85 13.57 14.69 14.68
CA PRO A 85 13.10 14.81 16.05
C PRO A 85 11.64 15.24 16.12
N THR A 86 11.13 15.96 15.11
CA THR A 86 9.75 16.44 15.04
C THR A 86 8.72 15.35 14.77
N ALA A 87 9.16 14.19 14.27
CA ALA A 87 8.25 13.13 13.81
C ALA A 87 7.61 12.36 14.97
N THR A 88 8.27 12.26 16.12
CA THR A 88 7.79 11.53 17.29
C THR A 88 7.98 12.33 18.59
N PRO A 89 6.97 12.38 19.48
CA PRO A 89 7.06 13.10 20.75
C PRO A 89 8.26 12.66 21.61
N SER A 90 8.61 11.38 21.57
CA SER A 90 9.78 10.83 22.27
C SER A 90 11.08 11.50 21.84
N ASN A 91 11.29 11.71 20.54
CA ASN A 91 12.51 12.32 20.03
C ASN A 91 12.58 13.81 20.39
N VAL A 92 11.43 14.51 20.38
CA VAL A 92 11.33 15.90 20.85
C VAL A 92 11.72 16.04 22.31
N VAL A 93 11.22 15.15 23.18
CA VAL A 93 11.52 15.19 24.63
C VAL A 93 13.01 14.99 24.89
N VAL A 94 13.66 14.05 24.20
CA VAL A 94 15.11 13.83 24.34
C VAL A 94 15.91 15.04 23.85
N LEU A 95 15.50 15.66 22.73
CA LEU A 95 16.15 16.87 22.23
C LEU A 95 16.03 18.02 23.24
N ALA A 96 14.84 18.23 23.80
CA ALA A 96 14.59 19.27 24.81
C ALA A 96 15.43 19.03 26.08
N LYS A 97 15.52 17.79 26.56
CA LYS A 97 16.37 17.43 27.72
C LYS A 97 17.86 17.59 27.46
N SER A 98 18.31 17.36 26.22
CA SER A 98 19.72 17.49 25.86
C SER A 98 20.22 18.95 25.86
N GLN A 99 19.32 19.94 25.80
CA GLN A 99 19.71 21.36 25.85
C GLN A 99 20.30 21.77 27.20
N ASP A 100 20.02 21.01 28.27
CA ASP A 100 20.53 21.24 29.62
C ASP A 100 21.87 20.50 29.89
N LEU A 101 22.35 19.72 28.91
CA LEU A 101 23.59 18.94 29.02
C LEU A 101 24.79 19.73 28.45
N SER A 102 26.00 19.42 28.92
CA SER A 102 27.26 20.05 28.46
C SER A 102 27.51 19.99 26.95
N ARG A 103 26.81 19.11 26.22
CA ARG A 103 26.81 19.02 24.76
C ARG A 103 25.36 18.90 24.23
N PRO A 104 24.74 19.99 23.77
CA PRO A 104 23.38 19.94 23.24
C PRO A 104 23.33 19.17 21.92
N LEU A 105 22.33 18.30 21.76
CA LEU A 105 22.12 17.58 20.51
C LEU A 105 21.60 18.56 19.45
N ARG A 106 22.15 18.48 18.24
CA ARG A 106 21.63 19.22 17.09
C ARG A 106 20.75 18.31 16.24
N ILE A 107 19.87 18.92 15.44
CA ILE A 107 19.04 18.20 14.46
C ILE A 107 19.90 17.32 13.54
N ARG A 108 21.13 17.77 13.21
CA ARG A 108 22.09 17.00 12.41
C ARG A 108 22.52 15.70 13.09
N ASP A 109 22.70 15.69 14.41
CA ASP A 109 23.12 14.49 15.14
C ASP A 109 22.02 13.43 15.14
N TYR A 110 20.76 13.88 15.25
CA TYR A 110 19.58 13.02 15.08
C TYR A 110 19.48 12.41 13.69
N PHE A 111 19.69 13.21 12.65
CA PHE A 111 19.64 12.72 11.27
C PHE A 111 20.67 11.62 11.00
N TRP A 112 21.93 11.85 11.38
CA TRP A 112 23.02 10.89 11.16
C TRP A 112 22.89 9.62 12.02
N SER A 113 22.32 9.73 13.22
CA SER A 113 22.03 8.58 14.08
C SER A 113 20.80 7.79 13.59
N GLY A 114 19.78 8.49 13.11
CA GLY A 114 18.51 7.90 12.68
C GLY A 114 18.54 7.29 11.28
N LEU A 115 19.38 7.79 10.37
CA LEU A 115 19.51 7.29 8.99
C LEU A 115 19.81 5.77 8.92
N PRO A 116 20.86 5.23 9.60
CA PRO A 116 21.14 3.80 9.54
C PRO A 116 20.03 2.96 10.17
N LEU A 117 19.41 3.45 11.24
CA LEU A 117 18.29 2.77 11.89
C LEU A 117 17.08 2.71 10.95
N ASN A 118 16.77 3.82 10.27
CA ASN A 118 15.65 3.87 9.33
C ASN A 118 15.87 2.94 8.12
N LEU A 119 17.08 2.93 7.55
CA LEU A 119 17.42 2.01 6.47
C LEU A 119 17.32 0.55 6.89
N MET A 120 17.84 0.20 8.07
CA MET A 120 17.74 -1.17 8.61
C MET A 120 16.28 -1.59 8.77
N VAL A 121 15.44 -0.71 9.31
CA VAL A 121 14.02 -0.99 9.53
C VAL A 121 13.25 -1.06 8.21
N ILE A 122 13.56 -0.23 7.20
CA ILE A 122 12.94 -0.33 5.87
C ILE A 122 13.23 -1.71 5.24
N VAL A 123 14.48 -2.18 5.31
CA VAL A 123 14.87 -3.49 4.77
C VAL A 123 14.18 -4.61 5.55
N ALA A 124 14.23 -4.57 6.88
CA ALA A 124 13.58 -5.57 7.73
C ALA A 124 12.06 -5.60 7.53
N ALA A 125 11.43 -4.43 7.41
CA ALA A 125 10.01 -4.29 7.15
C ALA A 125 9.63 -4.84 5.79
N SER A 126 10.41 -4.57 4.74
CA SER A 126 10.16 -5.08 3.39
C SER A 126 10.21 -6.61 3.34
N ILE A 127 11.17 -7.21 4.05
CA ILE A 127 11.27 -8.67 4.19
C ILE A 127 10.05 -9.21 4.96
N LEU A 128 9.76 -8.61 6.12
CA LEU A 128 8.66 -9.04 6.99
C LEU A 128 7.30 -8.94 6.29
N THR A 129 7.03 -7.83 5.60
CA THR A 129 5.77 -7.62 4.88
C THR A 129 5.66 -8.58 3.70
N PHE A 130 6.75 -8.85 2.97
CA PHE A 130 6.75 -9.84 1.90
C PHE A 130 6.41 -11.25 2.41
N PHE A 131 7.00 -11.66 3.53
CA PHE A 131 6.68 -12.95 4.16
C PHE A 131 5.25 -13.01 4.71
N LEU A 132 4.78 -11.95 5.38
CA LEU A 132 3.40 -11.83 5.88
C LEU A 132 2.39 -11.87 4.74
N GLN A 133 2.69 -11.19 3.64
CA GLN A 133 1.84 -11.11 2.46
C GLN A 133 1.69 -12.48 1.79
N SER A 134 2.79 -13.25 1.71
CA SER A 134 2.78 -14.61 1.16
C SER A 134 2.20 -15.67 2.11
N SER A 135 2.36 -15.53 3.42
CA SER A 135 2.03 -16.60 4.39
C SER A 135 0.70 -16.40 5.12
N VAL A 136 0.31 -15.15 5.38
CA VAL A 136 -0.85 -14.82 6.25
C VAL A 136 -1.99 -14.22 5.47
N PHE A 137 -1.70 -13.26 4.57
CA PHE A 137 -2.73 -12.53 3.85
C PHE A 137 -3.09 -13.12 2.49
N ASP A 138 -2.36 -14.15 2.06
CA ASP A 138 -2.55 -14.83 0.79
C ASP A 138 -2.70 -13.81 -0.35
N ALA A 139 -1.94 -12.70 -0.30
CA ALA A 139 -2.24 -11.56 -1.19
C ALA A 139 -1.83 -11.82 -2.64
N ASN A 140 -1.19 -12.97 -2.88
CA ASN A 140 -0.96 -13.53 -4.21
C ASN A 140 -2.22 -14.24 -4.74
N SER A 141 -3.16 -14.63 -3.88
CA SER A 141 -4.49 -15.12 -4.25
C SER A 141 -5.36 -13.99 -4.80
N GLY A 142 -6.41 -14.37 -5.53
CA GLY A 142 -7.27 -13.43 -6.24
C GLY A 142 -7.90 -12.36 -5.36
N PHE A 143 -8.48 -11.34 -6.00
CA PHE A 143 -9.18 -10.26 -5.30
C PHE A 143 -10.11 -10.82 -4.21
N PRO A 144 -10.12 -10.26 -2.99
CA PRO A 144 -10.90 -10.85 -1.92
C PRO A 144 -12.41 -10.53 -2.05
N LYS A 145 -13.26 -11.46 -1.59
CA LYS A 145 -14.73 -11.35 -1.68
C LYS A 145 -15.29 -10.09 -1.02
N TRP A 146 -14.79 -9.77 0.17
CA TRP A 146 -15.22 -8.60 0.96
C TRP A 146 -14.93 -7.26 0.28
N ALA A 147 -13.94 -7.20 -0.62
CA ALA A 147 -13.61 -5.96 -1.34
C ALA A 147 -14.55 -5.72 -2.53
N CYS A 148 -15.22 -6.77 -3.05
CA CYS A 148 -16.22 -6.63 -4.11
C CYS A 148 -17.52 -5.98 -3.64
N ASP A 149 -17.87 -6.06 -2.36
CA ASP A 149 -19.09 -5.43 -1.85
C ASP A 149 -19.04 -3.89 -1.89
N CYS A 150 -17.84 -3.30 -2.04
CA CYS A 150 -17.60 -1.86 -2.03
C CYS A 150 -17.39 -1.25 -3.44
N VAL A 151 -17.41 -2.05 -4.50
CA VAL A 151 -17.16 -1.68 -5.90
C VAL A 151 -18.22 -2.37 -6.77
N SER A 152 -18.49 -1.91 -8.00
CA SER A 152 -19.32 -2.64 -8.99
C SER A 152 -18.65 -3.95 -9.44
N CYS A 153 -18.49 -4.90 -8.53
CA CYS A 153 -17.86 -6.21 -8.75
C CYS A 153 -18.86 -7.34 -8.48
N ILE A 154 -18.87 -8.35 -9.35
CA ILE A 154 -19.62 -9.59 -9.17
C ILE A 154 -18.64 -10.77 -9.19
N TRP A 155 -18.88 -11.75 -8.33
CA TRP A 155 -18.10 -13.00 -8.34
C TRP A 155 -18.65 -13.97 -9.36
N VAL A 156 -17.82 -14.37 -10.31
CA VAL A 156 -18.18 -15.33 -11.36
C VAL A 156 -17.38 -16.63 -11.17
N PRO A 157 -18.00 -17.81 -11.27
CA PRO A 157 -17.32 -19.10 -11.16
C PRO A 157 -16.54 -19.44 -12.44
N VAL A 158 -15.61 -18.56 -12.84
CA VAL A 158 -14.69 -18.83 -13.95
C VAL A 158 -13.38 -19.36 -13.35
N PRO A 159 -13.02 -20.64 -13.59
CA PRO A 159 -11.76 -21.17 -13.12
C PRO A 159 -10.59 -20.59 -13.91
N GLY A 160 -9.55 -20.13 -13.22
CA GLY A 160 -8.39 -19.52 -13.86
C GLY A 160 -7.30 -19.10 -12.88
N TYR A 161 -6.19 -18.60 -13.42
CA TYR A 161 -5.14 -17.99 -12.62
C TYR A 161 -5.59 -16.60 -12.16
N ALA A 162 -5.52 -16.35 -10.85
CA ALA A 162 -5.91 -15.08 -10.25
C ALA A 162 -5.12 -13.90 -10.82
N ALA A 163 -3.83 -14.10 -11.11
CA ALA A 163 -2.90 -13.11 -11.65
C ALA A 163 -1.83 -13.82 -12.48
N ARG A 164 -0.99 -13.07 -13.20
CA ARG A 164 0.15 -13.62 -13.95
C ARG A 164 1.12 -14.32 -12.98
N GLY A 165 1.11 -15.66 -12.96
CA GLY A 165 1.88 -16.47 -12.00
C GLY A 165 1.26 -16.63 -10.60
N GLY A 166 -0.01 -16.24 -10.43
CA GLY A 166 -0.75 -16.42 -9.18
C GLY A 166 -1.28 -17.86 -8.98
N PRO A 167 -1.89 -18.16 -7.83
CA PRO A 167 -2.53 -19.44 -7.58
C PRO A 167 -3.79 -19.61 -8.44
N TRP A 168 -4.11 -20.87 -8.73
CA TRP A 168 -5.31 -21.21 -9.48
C TRP A 168 -6.54 -21.14 -8.57
N VAL A 169 -7.58 -20.45 -9.01
CA VAL A 169 -8.81 -20.19 -8.26
C VAL A 169 -10.03 -20.63 -9.06
N HIS A 170 -11.02 -21.22 -8.38
CA HIS A 170 -12.29 -21.67 -8.98
C HIS A 170 -13.28 -20.54 -9.27
N SER A 171 -13.14 -19.41 -8.58
CA SER A 171 -14.01 -18.25 -8.71
C SER A 171 -13.17 -17.00 -8.73
N GLN A 172 -13.57 -16.01 -9.52
CA GLN A 172 -12.83 -14.77 -9.69
C GLN A 172 -13.79 -13.57 -9.59
N ALA A 173 -13.26 -12.47 -9.08
CA ALA A 173 -13.93 -11.18 -9.10
C ALA A 173 -13.97 -10.63 -10.54
N CYS A 174 -15.13 -10.15 -10.94
CA CYS A 174 -15.38 -9.59 -12.25
C CYS A 174 -15.98 -8.20 -12.08
N MET A 175 -15.32 -7.17 -12.63
CA MET A 175 -15.79 -5.79 -12.50
C MET A 175 -16.73 -5.45 -13.65
N VAL A 176 -17.90 -4.93 -13.30
CA VAL A 176 -18.94 -4.51 -14.25
C VAL A 176 -18.63 -3.06 -14.65
N ASN A 177 -18.42 -2.82 -15.93
CA ASN A 177 -18.36 -1.45 -16.45
C ASN A 177 -19.78 -0.84 -16.43
N ASP A 178 -19.88 0.49 -16.30
CA ASP A 178 -21.15 1.23 -16.18
C ASP A 178 -22.15 0.99 -17.34
N GLU A 179 -21.69 0.40 -18.45
CA GLU A 179 -22.52 -0.23 -19.47
C GLU A 179 -22.60 -1.75 -19.18
N VAL A 180 -23.75 -2.20 -18.65
CA VAL A 180 -24.08 -3.51 -18.03
C VAL A 180 -23.84 -4.77 -18.92
N THR A 181 -23.04 -4.70 -19.97
CA THR A 181 -22.81 -5.82 -20.93
C THR A 181 -21.44 -6.48 -20.80
N ASN A 182 -20.44 -5.78 -20.25
CA ASN A 182 -19.06 -6.27 -20.22
C ASN A 182 -18.50 -6.30 -18.81
N CYS A 183 -17.86 -7.42 -18.48
CA CYS A 183 -17.27 -7.64 -17.18
C CYS A 183 -15.79 -8.01 -17.32
N THR A 184 -14.89 -7.30 -16.64
CA THR A 184 -13.45 -7.52 -16.70
C THR A 184 -12.98 -8.36 -15.52
N LEU A 185 -12.38 -9.52 -15.81
CA LEU A 185 -11.67 -10.30 -14.81
C LEU A 185 -10.30 -9.68 -14.53
N TRP A 186 -9.72 -10.05 -13.39
CA TRP A 186 -8.38 -9.63 -12.97
C TRP A 186 -7.27 -9.84 -14.00
N ASN A 187 -7.35 -10.93 -14.77
CA ASN A 187 -6.39 -11.24 -15.84
C ASN A 187 -6.64 -10.42 -17.12
N LYS A 188 -7.38 -9.31 -17.02
CA LYS A 188 -7.82 -8.45 -18.14
C LYS A 188 -8.66 -9.16 -19.20
N THR A 189 -9.12 -10.38 -18.94
CA THR A 189 -10.03 -11.08 -19.83
C THR A 189 -11.42 -10.45 -19.70
N VAL A 190 -11.91 -9.87 -20.79
CA VAL A 190 -13.25 -9.30 -20.88
C VAL A 190 -14.23 -10.44 -21.16
N ILE A 191 -15.22 -10.60 -20.30
CA ILE A 191 -16.39 -11.43 -20.53
C ILE A 191 -17.47 -10.49 -21.06
N ALA A 192 -17.74 -10.58 -22.37
CA ALA A 192 -18.94 -9.99 -22.97
C ALA A 192 -20.12 -10.94 -22.71
N ASP A 193 -21.26 -10.41 -22.27
CA ASP A 193 -22.40 -11.17 -21.76
C ASP A 193 -22.04 -12.00 -20.51
N ALA A 194 -21.81 -11.31 -19.38
CA ALA A 194 -22.17 -11.91 -18.11
C ALA A 194 -23.70 -12.04 -18.11
N GLY A 195 -24.22 -13.14 -18.65
CA GLY A 195 -25.65 -13.43 -18.69
C GLY A 195 -26.22 -13.35 -17.27
N PHE A 196 -26.84 -12.22 -16.97
CA PHE A 196 -27.72 -11.99 -15.83
C PHE A 196 -29.15 -11.97 -16.32
#